data_AF-A0A1Z5IYU9-F1
#
_entry.id   AF-A0A1Z5IYU9-F1
#
_cell.length_a   1.000
_cell.length_b   1.000
_cell.length_c   1.000
_cell.angle_alpha   90.00
_cell.angle_beta   90.00
_cell.angle_gamma   90.00
#
_symmetry.space_group_name_H-M   'P 1'
#
loop_
_entity.id
_entity.type
_entity.pdbx_description
1 polymer ?
#
loop_
_entity_poly.entity_id
_entity_poly.type
_entity_poly.pdbx_seq_one_letter_code
_entity_poly.pdbx_strand_id
1 'polypeptide(L)'
;MTALTEEEKQYNSWWMSRFDADSYKMIRLFNHRDLLQTYTTANSRYSDAEDAESAFWTANQANMAVTCVAVGSKRYKKINGKIRQIASMEAAK
;
A
#
# COMPACT_ATOMS: atom_id res chain seq x y z
N MET A 1 -9.42 28.21 -13.76
CA MET A 1 -8.77 26.89 -13.67
C MET A 1 -7.57 26.92 -14.59
N THR A 2 -6.37 26.66 -14.09
CA THR A 2 -5.14 26.55 -14.89
C THR A 2 -5.20 25.28 -15.72
N ALA A 3 -4.96 25.40 -17.03
CA ALA A 3 -4.90 24.24 -17.91
C ALA A 3 -3.58 23.48 -17.67
N LEU A 4 -3.66 22.16 -17.56
CA LEU A 4 -2.49 21.29 -17.42
C LEU A 4 -1.60 21.38 -18.66
N THR A 5 -0.28 21.34 -18.45
CA THR A 5 0.71 21.22 -19.53
C THR A 5 0.62 19.83 -20.18
N GLU A 6 1.24 19.68 -21.35
CA GLU A 6 1.27 18.39 -22.05
C GLU A 6 2.05 17.32 -21.26
N GLU A 7 3.12 17.72 -20.59
CA GLU A 7 3.93 16.86 -19.73
C GLU A 7 3.12 16.38 -18.51
N GLU A 8 2.35 17.26 -17.88
CA GLU A 8 1.47 16.92 -16.76
C GLU A 8 0.36 15.96 -17.20
N LYS A 9 -0.21 16.15 -18.39
CA LYS A 9 -1.20 15.23 -18.97
C LYS A 9 -0.60 13.87 -19.23
N GLN A 10 0.59 13.80 -19.82
CA GLN A 10 1.27 12.52 -20.07
C GLN A 10 1.63 11.80 -18.78
N TYR A 11 2.11 12.53 -17.77
CA TYR A 11 2.36 11.97 -16.44
C TYR A 11 1.08 11.46 -15.79
N ASN A 12 -0.02 12.21 -15.87
CA ASN A 12 -1.31 11.80 -15.34
C ASN A 12 -1.87 10.59 -16.09
N SER A 13 -1.80 10.55 -17.42
CA SER A 13 -2.21 9.38 -18.21
C SER A 13 -1.34 8.15 -17.91
N TRP A 14 -0.03 8.33 -17.73
CA TRP A 14 0.90 7.28 -17.31
C TRP A 14 0.60 6.79 -15.89
N TRP A 15 0.26 7.69 -14.97
CA TRP A 15 -0.11 7.35 -13.61
C TRP A 15 -1.45 6.61 -13.56
N MET A 16 -2.46 7.12 -14.28
CA MET A 16 -3.80 6.54 -14.37
C MET A 16 -3.82 5.20 -15.12
N SER A 17 -2.97 4.99 -16.13
CA SER A 17 -2.90 3.68 -16.83
C SER A 17 -2.36 2.55 -15.97
N ARG A 18 -1.79 2.87 -14.79
CA ARG A 18 -1.37 1.89 -13.78
C ARG A 18 -2.43 1.64 -12.72
N PHE A 19 -3.47 2.47 -12.66
CA PHE A 19 -4.66 2.17 -11.88
C PHE A 19 -5.55 1.23 -12.68
N ASP A 20 -5.76 0.03 -12.15
CA ASP A 20 -6.80 -0.86 -12.65
C ASP A 20 -8.13 -0.25 -12.19
N ALA A 21 -8.97 0.20 -13.12
CA ALA A 21 -10.22 0.91 -12.83
C ALA A 21 -11.17 0.09 -11.93
N ASP A 22 -11.00 -1.23 -11.88
CA ASP A 22 -11.87 -2.17 -11.18
C ASP A 22 -11.29 -2.74 -9.87
N SER A 23 -10.04 -2.43 -9.49
CA SER A 23 -9.44 -3.00 -8.28
C SER A 23 -8.33 -2.13 -7.67
N TYR A 24 -8.60 -1.56 -6.50
CA TYR A 24 -7.59 -0.97 -5.63
C TYR A 24 -7.30 -1.90 -4.44
N LYS A 25 -6.06 -1.94 -3.99
CA LYS A 25 -5.68 -2.65 -2.76
C LYS A 25 -5.80 -1.69 -1.58
N MET A 26 -6.49 -2.09 -0.52
CA MET A 26 -6.46 -1.35 0.73
C MET A 26 -5.23 -1.74 1.55
N ILE A 27 -4.41 -0.75 1.89
CA ILE A 27 -3.30 -0.88 2.83
C ILE A 27 -3.74 -0.32 4.19
N ARG A 28 -3.49 -1.10 5.25
CA ARG A 28 -3.77 -0.72 6.64
C ARG A 28 -2.50 -0.83 7.47
N LEU A 29 -2.13 0.25 8.15
CA LEU A 29 -0.95 0.33 9.01
C LEU A 29 -1.37 0.13 10.47
N PHE A 30 -0.66 -0.73 11.20
CA PHE A 30 -0.95 -1.02 12.60
C PHE A 30 0.26 -0.81 13.50
N ASN A 31 0.02 -0.19 14.66
CA ASN A 31 0.92 -0.28 15.81
C ASN A 31 0.32 -1.27 16.81
N HIS A 32 0.95 -2.44 16.96
CA HIS A 32 0.38 -3.61 17.61
C HIS A 32 -1.01 -3.98 17.09
N ARG A 33 -2.07 -3.61 17.82
CA ARG A 33 -3.47 -3.85 17.48
C ARG A 33 -4.19 -2.60 17.00
N ASP A 34 -3.57 -1.43 17.16
CA ASP A 34 -4.18 -0.15 16.87
C ASP A 34 -4.00 0.17 15.39
N LEU A 35 -5.11 0.42 14.70
CA LEU A 35 -5.12 0.88 13.32
C LEU A 35 -4.68 2.34 13.30
N LEU A 36 -3.52 2.61 12.70
CA LEU A 36 -3.00 3.97 12.56
C LEU A 36 -3.60 4.67 11.35
N GLN A 37 -3.62 3.99 10.20
CA GLN A 37 -4.02 4.58 8.94
C GLN A 37 -4.50 3.53 7.95
N THR A 38 -5.43 3.93 7.09
CA THR A 38 -5.88 3.17 5.92
C THR A 38 -5.73 4.02 4.67
N TYR A 39 -5.21 3.45 3.59
CA TYR A 39 -5.12 4.10 2.29
C TYR A 39 -5.20 3.08 1.16
N THR A 40 -5.39 3.54 -0.07
CA THR A 40 -5.51 2.68 -1.26
C THR A 40 -4.25 2.76 -2.12
N THR A 41 -3.84 1.63 -2.69
CA THR A 41 -2.78 1.55 -3.70
C THR A 41 -3.30 0.86 -4.97
N ALA A 42 -2.63 1.10 -6.09
CA ALA A 42 -2.93 0.47 -7.36
C ALA A 42 -2.61 -1.04 -7.32
N ASN A 43 -3.40 -1.86 -8.02
CA ASN A 43 -3.30 -3.33 -7.94
C ASN A 43 -2.31 -3.97 -8.93
N SER A 44 -1.89 -3.25 -9.98
CA SER A 44 -1.44 -3.91 -11.22
C SER A 44 0.05 -4.26 -11.31
N ARG A 45 0.93 -3.65 -10.51
CA ARG A 45 2.39 -3.73 -10.76
C ARG A 45 3.22 -4.41 -9.68
N TYR A 46 2.83 -4.29 -8.42
CA TYR A 46 3.62 -4.76 -7.29
C TYR A 46 2.91 -5.89 -6.55
N SER A 47 3.69 -6.88 -6.12
CA SER A 47 3.20 -7.91 -5.22
C SER A 47 2.78 -7.32 -3.89
N ASP A 48 1.87 -7.98 -3.19
CA ASP A 48 1.43 -7.53 -1.86
C ASP A 48 2.59 -7.43 -0.85
N ALA A 49 3.66 -8.20 -1.05
CA ALA A 49 4.86 -8.12 -0.24
C ALA A 49 5.68 -6.85 -0.53
N GLU A 50 5.82 -6.46 -1.80
CA GLU A 50 6.48 -5.22 -2.21
C GLU A 50 5.70 -3.99 -1.73
N ASP A 51 4.37 -4.02 -1.83
CA ASP A 51 3.50 -2.97 -1.28
C ASP A 51 3.66 -2.85 0.24
N ALA A 52 3.74 -3.98 0.94
CA ALA A 52 3.98 -3.98 2.38
C ALA A 52 5.38 -3.44 2.74
N GLU A 53 6.41 -3.79 1.98
CA GLU A 53 7.76 -3.26 2.16
C GLU A 53 7.82 -1.74 1.96
N SER A 54 7.21 -1.26 0.88
CA SER A 54 7.08 0.17 0.58
C SER A 54 6.34 0.91 1.71
N ALA A 55 5.27 0.32 2.23
CA ALA A 55 4.52 0.88 3.37
C ALA A 55 5.38 0.97 4.64
N PHE A 56 6.16 -0.07 4.96
CA PHE A 56 7.09 -0.02 6.10
C PHE A 56 8.18 1.03 5.91
N TRP A 57 8.74 1.14 4.70
CA TRP A 57 9.75 2.15 4.40
C TRP A 57 9.18 3.57 4.57
N THR A 58 8.01 3.82 4.01
CA THR A 58 7.32 5.12 4.09
C THR A 58 6.99 5.49 5.53
N ALA A 59 6.43 4.54 6.31
CA ALA A 59 6.15 4.75 7.72
C ALA A 59 7.40 5.09 8.52
N ASN A 60 8.53 4.44 8.22
CA ASN A 60 9.81 4.73 8.87
C ASN A 60 10.31 6.15 8.53
N GLN A 61 10.21 6.58 7.26
CA GLN A 61 10.55 7.96 6.87
C GLN A 61 9.67 9.00 7.56
N ALA A 62 8.41 8.65 7.84
CA ALA A 62 7.45 9.50 8.54
C ALA A 62 7.57 9.43 10.07
N ASN A 63 8.55 8.72 10.63
CA ASN A 63 8.69 8.45 12.08
C ASN A 63 7.44 7.81 12.72
N MET A 64 6.70 7.00 11.96
CA MET A 64 5.53 6.27 12.44
C MET A 64 5.93 4.88 12.93
N ALA A 65 5.58 4.55 14.17
CA ALA A 65 5.83 3.24 14.74
C ALA A 65 4.84 2.19 14.19
N VAL A 66 5.17 1.59 13.04
CA VAL A 66 4.38 0.53 12.42
C VAL A 66 4.97 -0.84 12.73
N THR A 67 4.14 -1.73 13.28
CA THR A 67 4.53 -3.10 13.64
C THR A 67 3.96 -4.16 12.70
N CYS A 68 2.91 -3.81 11.94
CA CYS A 68 2.22 -4.71 11.02
C CYS A 68 1.57 -3.89 9.90
N VAL A 69 1.65 -4.40 8.67
CA VAL A 69 0.97 -3.84 7.51
C VAL A 69 0.02 -4.88 6.96
N ALA A 70 -1.23 -4.52 6.69
CA ALA A 70 -2.14 -5.38 5.95
C ALA A 70 -2.32 -4.84 4.54
N VAL A 71 -2.17 -5.70 3.53
CA VAL A 71 -2.44 -5.42 2.12
C VAL A 71 -3.61 -6.31 1.71
N GLY A 72 -4.78 -5.70 1.47
CA GLY A 72 -6.02 -6.43 1.31
C GLY A 72 -6.31 -7.33 2.52
N SER A 73 -6.46 -8.63 2.29
CA SER A 73 -6.68 -9.65 3.32
C SER A 73 -5.40 -10.16 3.98
N LYS A 74 -4.20 -9.86 3.45
CA LYS A 74 -2.94 -10.43 3.92
C LYS A 74 -2.26 -9.50 4.92
N ARG A 75 -1.65 -10.05 5.97
CA ARG A 75 -0.88 -9.29 6.97
C ARG A 75 0.60 -9.63 6.89
N TYR A 76 1.42 -8.59 6.99
CA TYR A 76 2.86 -8.63 6.85
C TYR A 76 3.56 -8.02 8.05
N LYS A 77 4.69 -8.61 8.44
CA LYS A 77 5.62 -8.08 9.44
C LYS A 77 7.06 -8.10 8.92
N LYS A 78 7.85 -7.16 9.41
CA LYS A 78 9.30 -7.18 9.25
C LYS A 78 9.90 -8.10 10.33
N ILE A 79 10.47 -9.22 9.92
CA ILE A 79 11.10 -10.22 10.80
C ILE A 79 12.52 -10.42 10.29
N ASN A 80 13.52 -10.15 11.15
CA ASN A 80 14.94 -10.22 10.79
C ASN A 80 15.27 -9.43 9.52
N GLY A 81 14.73 -8.21 9.41
CA GLY A 81 14.94 -7.32 8.27
C GLY A 81 14.14 -7.67 7.01
N LYS A 82 13.48 -8.83 6.94
CA LYS A 82 12.71 -9.28 5.78
C LYS A 82 11.21 -9.15 6.00
N ILE A 83 10.48 -8.75 4.97
CA ILE A 83 9.01 -8.76 4.99
C ILE A 83 8.53 -10.20 4.86
N ARG A 84 7.68 -10.62 5.79
CA ARG A 84 7.05 -11.95 5.79
C ARG A 84 5.56 -11.80 6.02
N GLN A 85 4.78 -12.56 5.26
CA GLN A 85 3.37 -12.73 5.54
C GLN A 85 3.20 -13.55 6.83
N ILE A 86 2.35 -13.07 7.74
CA ILE A 86 2.11 -13.68 9.05
C ILE A 86 0.68 -14.19 9.22
N ALA A 87 -0.26 -13.73 8.39
CA ALA A 87 -1.63 -14.19 8.38
C ALA A 87 -2.32 -13.85 7.04
N SER A 88 -3.33 -14.64 6.71
CA SER A 88 -4.37 -14.29 5.74
C SER A 88 -5.67 -14.18 6.52
N MET A 89 -6.34 -13.04 6.47
CA MET A 89 -7.70 -12.93 6.98
C MET A 89 -8.62 -13.53 5.93
N GLU A 90 -9.35 -14.60 6.26
CA GLU A 90 -10.46 -15.01 5.42
C GLU A 90 -11.42 -13.82 5.30
N ALA A 91 -11.86 -13.51 4.08
CA ALA A 91 -12.95 -12.58 3.90
C ALA A 91 -14.13 -13.13 4.69
N ALA A 92 -14.64 -12.37 5.66
CA ALA A 92 -15.91 -12.71 6.28
C ALA A 92 -16.93 -12.84 5.13
N LYS A 93 -17.47 -14.05 4.96
CA LYS A 93 -18.55 -14.32 4.01
C LYS A 93 -19.77 -13.48 4.33
#